data_AF-A0A2P6Q9L9-F1
#
_entry.id   AF-A0A2P6Q9L9-F1
#
_cell.length_a   1.000
_cell.length_b   1.000
_cell.length_c   1.000
_cell.angle_alpha   90.00
_cell.angle_beta   90.00
_cell.angle_gamma   90.00
#
_symmetry.space_group_name_H-M   'P 1'
#
loop_
_entity.id
_entity.type
_entity.pdbx_description
1 polymer ?
#
loop_
_entity_poly.entity_id
_entity_poly.type
_entity_poly.pdbx_seq_one_letter_code
_entity_poly.pdbx_strand_id
1 'polypeptide(L)'
;MVQATLQKDLRESSKWWNNLGLTKNLDFARDRMVECFMCAMGLAFESQYKSFRKSLTKVINLILIIDAVYDVYGSLEELNHFTKAVERWDVRETEQLPECMKICFQVLYNTTCETAYEIEEEKGRNQVLHHLRKVWYNKAYTPSFEEYHSNGWISSSASLIFTHAFFARAHKERMDLRSTETGTSFQIRYDWKRGNDKS
;
A
#
# COMPACT_ATOMS: atom_id res chain seq x y z
N MET A 1 -23.20 -15.80 6.24
CA MET A 1 -23.13 -15.12 4.92
C MET A 1 -21.79 -14.43 4.63
N VAL A 2 -20.91 -14.18 5.61
CA VAL A 2 -19.60 -13.51 5.41
C VAL A 2 -18.60 -14.34 4.60
N GLN A 3 -18.48 -15.64 4.87
CA GLN A 3 -17.55 -16.54 4.17
C GLN A 3 -17.78 -16.57 2.64
N ALA A 4 -19.04 -16.56 2.19
CA ALA A 4 -19.37 -16.55 0.76
C ALA A 4 -18.89 -15.27 0.07
N THR A 5 -19.00 -14.12 0.74
CA THR A 5 -18.46 -12.84 0.27
C THR A 5 -16.93 -12.90 0.17
N LEU A 6 -16.26 -13.42 1.21
CA LEU A 6 -14.81 -13.55 1.22
C LEU A 6 -14.31 -14.48 0.11
N GLN A 7 -14.99 -15.60 -0.16
CA GLN A 7 -14.67 -16.47 -1.29
C GLN A 7 -14.85 -15.79 -2.65
N LYS A 8 -15.88 -14.93 -2.79
CA LYS A 8 -16.06 -14.14 -4.01
C LYS A 8 -14.90 -13.17 -4.20
N ASP A 9 -14.47 -12.49 -3.14
CA ASP A 9 -13.38 -11.54 -3.20
C ASP A 9 -12.04 -12.22 -3.46
N LEU A 10 -11.78 -13.38 -2.85
CA LEU A 10 -10.62 -14.21 -3.13
C LEU A 10 -10.56 -14.58 -4.61
N ARG A 11 -11.68 -15.04 -5.20
CA ARG A 11 -11.75 -15.36 -6.64
C ARG A 11 -11.44 -14.14 -7.51
N GLU A 12 -11.92 -12.96 -7.13
CA GLU A 12 -11.63 -11.73 -7.87
C GLU A 12 -10.14 -11.34 -7.76
N SER A 13 -9.53 -11.46 -6.58
CA SER A 13 -8.08 -11.26 -6.39
C SER A 13 -7.24 -12.29 -7.15
N SER A 14 -7.66 -13.56 -7.19
CA SER A 14 -6.98 -14.61 -7.96
C SER A 14 -7.03 -14.33 -9.46
N LYS A 15 -8.18 -13.86 -9.97
CA LYS A 15 -8.31 -13.46 -11.38
C LYS A 15 -7.38 -12.32 -11.73
N TRP A 16 -7.31 -11.29 -10.88
CA TRP A 16 -6.35 -10.20 -11.04
C TRP A 16 -4.92 -10.74 -11.11
N TRP A 17 -4.51 -11.57 -10.15
CA TRP A 17 -3.17 -12.18 -10.10
C TRP A 17 -2.84 -12.97 -11.38
N ASN A 18 -3.75 -13.83 -11.82
CA ASN A 18 -3.57 -14.63 -13.03
C ASN A 18 -3.48 -13.76 -14.29
N ASN A 19 -4.24 -12.66 -14.36
CA ASN A 19 -4.22 -11.75 -15.50
C ASN A 19 -2.91 -10.98 -15.63
N LEU A 20 -2.14 -10.82 -14.55
CA LEU A 20 -0.82 -10.19 -14.63
C LEU A 20 0.21 -11.06 -15.36
N GLY A 21 -0.05 -12.37 -15.50
CA GLY A 21 0.83 -13.29 -16.25
C GLY A 21 2.22 -13.48 -15.62
N LEU A 22 2.39 -13.09 -14.36
CA LEU A 22 3.70 -13.01 -13.69
C LEU A 22 4.30 -14.35 -13.31
N THR A 23 3.47 -15.38 -13.16
CA THR A 23 3.91 -16.72 -12.72
C THR A 23 4.96 -17.35 -13.63
N LYS A 24 5.04 -16.94 -14.90
CA LYS A 24 6.07 -17.39 -15.83
C LYS A 24 7.38 -16.60 -15.77
N ASN A 25 7.32 -15.35 -15.30
CA ASN A 25 8.44 -14.40 -15.32
C ASN A 25 9.06 -14.19 -13.92
N LEU A 26 8.39 -14.64 -12.86
CA LEU A 26 8.80 -14.52 -11.47
C LEU A 26 8.91 -15.91 -10.81
N ASP A 27 9.62 -16.84 -11.44
CA ASP A 27 9.83 -18.20 -10.92
C ASP A 27 10.57 -18.23 -9.56
N PHE A 28 11.37 -17.19 -9.29
CA PHE A 28 12.04 -16.97 -8.00
C PHE A 28 11.08 -16.53 -6.88
N ALA A 29 9.94 -15.90 -7.21
CA ALA A 29 8.97 -15.45 -6.23
C ALA A 29 7.89 -16.52 -6.03
N ARG A 30 7.71 -16.99 -4.79
CA ARG A 30 6.66 -17.98 -4.48
C ARG A 30 5.28 -17.38 -4.73
N ASP A 31 4.39 -18.12 -5.41
CA ASP A 31 2.98 -17.74 -5.50
C ASP A 31 2.32 -17.87 -4.12
N ARG A 32 2.02 -16.70 -3.52
CA ARG A 32 1.44 -16.59 -2.18
C ARG A 32 0.13 -15.81 -2.20
N MET A 33 -0.56 -15.74 -3.34
CA MET A 33 -1.78 -14.91 -3.50
C MET A 33 -2.84 -15.22 -2.44
N VAL A 34 -3.09 -16.49 -2.12
CA VAL A 34 -4.06 -16.89 -1.10
C VAL A 34 -3.63 -16.42 0.30
N GLU A 35 -2.35 -16.53 0.63
CA GLU A 35 -1.80 -16.06 1.90
C GLU A 35 -1.91 -14.54 2.02
N CYS A 36 -1.57 -13.79 0.96
CA CYS A 36 -1.75 -12.34 0.92
C CYS A 36 -3.21 -11.94 1.18
N PHE A 37 -4.15 -12.68 0.57
CA PHE A 37 -5.57 -12.45 0.79
C PHE A 37 -5.98 -12.76 2.23
N MET A 38 -5.47 -13.85 2.83
CA MET A 38 -5.74 -14.18 4.22
C MET A 38 -5.20 -13.12 5.18
N CYS A 39 -4.02 -12.55 4.92
CA CYS A 39 -3.49 -11.42 5.69
C CYS A 39 -4.39 -10.18 5.58
N ALA A 40 -4.83 -9.82 4.36
CA ALA A 40 -5.74 -8.69 4.17
C ALA A 40 -7.12 -8.93 4.83
N MET A 41 -7.63 -10.15 4.77
CA MET A 41 -8.86 -10.58 5.43
C MET A 41 -8.75 -10.42 6.96
N GLY A 42 -7.61 -10.76 7.56
CA GLY A 42 -7.40 -10.56 9.00
C GLY A 42 -7.52 -9.11 9.46
N LEU A 43 -7.22 -8.16 8.58
CA LEU A 43 -7.30 -6.71 8.85
C LEU A 43 -8.65 -6.09 8.48
N ALA A 44 -9.44 -6.77 7.66
CA ALA A 44 -10.73 -6.30 7.17
C ALA A 44 -11.59 -7.49 6.72
N PHE A 45 -12.23 -8.19 7.66
CA PHE A 45 -13.08 -9.35 7.36
C PHE A 45 -14.53 -8.93 7.04
N GLU A 46 -14.93 -7.72 7.44
CA GLU A 46 -16.27 -7.21 7.26
C GLU A 46 -16.58 -7.00 5.77
N SER A 47 -17.84 -7.26 5.40
CA SER A 47 -18.31 -7.24 4.01
C SER A 47 -18.20 -5.85 3.38
N GLN A 48 -18.42 -4.80 4.17
CA GLN A 48 -18.33 -3.40 3.75
C GLN A 48 -16.91 -2.96 3.34
N TYR A 49 -15.86 -3.68 3.75
CA TYR A 49 -14.46 -3.36 3.45
C TYR A 49 -13.92 -4.12 2.25
N LYS A 50 -14.78 -4.58 1.33
CA LYS A 50 -14.39 -5.31 0.12
C LYS A 50 -13.32 -4.59 -0.72
N SER A 51 -13.52 -3.29 -1.02
CA SER A 51 -12.57 -2.50 -1.82
C SER A 51 -11.19 -2.44 -1.15
N PHE A 52 -11.18 -2.11 0.15
CA PHE A 52 -9.95 -2.09 0.95
C PHE A 52 -9.24 -3.45 1.00
N ARG A 53 -9.97 -4.54 1.29
CA ARG A 53 -9.39 -5.90 1.37
C ARG A 53 -8.75 -6.31 0.05
N LYS A 54 -9.37 -5.98 -1.09
CA LYS A 54 -8.79 -6.25 -2.41
C LYS A 54 -7.53 -5.44 -2.67
N SER A 55 -7.59 -4.13 -2.48
CA SER A 55 -6.43 -3.24 -2.64
C SER A 55 -5.26 -3.69 -1.77
N LEU A 56 -5.54 -3.99 -0.49
CA LEU A 56 -4.54 -4.47 0.46
C LEU A 56 -3.95 -5.83 0.06
N THR A 57 -4.76 -6.74 -0.51
CA THR A 57 -4.25 -8.01 -1.05
C THR A 57 -3.22 -7.78 -2.15
N LYS A 58 -3.52 -6.88 -3.10
CA LYS A 58 -2.59 -6.52 -4.19
C LYS A 58 -1.29 -5.95 -3.63
N VAL A 59 -1.40 -5.06 -2.64
CA VAL A 59 -0.25 -4.41 -1.98
C VAL A 59 0.64 -5.40 -1.25
N ILE A 60 0.07 -6.30 -0.44
CA ILE A 60 0.82 -7.33 0.28
C ILE A 60 1.53 -8.25 -0.73
N ASN A 61 0.87 -8.60 -1.82
CA ASN A 61 1.46 -9.43 -2.85
C ASN A 61 2.67 -8.73 -3.52
N LEU A 62 2.55 -7.44 -3.85
CA LEU A 62 3.66 -6.64 -4.39
C LEU A 62 4.83 -6.51 -3.40
N ILE A 63 4.56 -6.33 -2.10
CA ILE A 63 5.59 -6.33 -1.06
C ILE A 63 6.42 -7.62 -1.14
N LEU A 64 5.76 -8.78 -1.19
CA LEU A 64 6.46 -10.07 -1.19
C LEU A 64 7.25 -10.31 -2.48
N ILE A 65 6.77 -9.81 -3.61
CA ILE A 65 7.51 -9.89 -4.89
C ILE A 65 8.76 -9.02 -4.81
N ILE A 66 8.64 -7.79 -4.32
CA ILE A 66 9.77 -6.87 -4.18
C ILE A 66 10.77 -7.44 -3.17
N ASP A 67 10.32 -8.01 -2.05
CA ASP A 67 11.20 -8.70 -1.10
C ASP A 67 11.99 -9.81 -1.80
N ALA A 68 11.33 -10.65 -2.62
CA ALA A 68 12.02 -11.69 -3.37
C ALA A 68 13.04 -11.13 -4.39
N VAL A 69 12.75 -9.97 -5.00
CA VAL A 69 13.69 -9.27 -5.88
C VAL A 69 14.94 -8.86 -5.11
N TYR A 70 14.80 -8.28 -3.92
CA TYR A 70 15.92 -7.78 -3.12
C TYR A 70 16.70 -8.88 -2.38
N ASP A 71 16.02 -9.93 -1.91
CA ASP A 71 16.62 -10.97 -1.07
C ASP A 71 17.21 -12.15 -1.87
N VAL A 72 16.69 -12.41 -3.07
CA VAL A 72 17.03 -13.63 -3.83
C VAL A 72 17.57 -13.34 -5.24
N TYR A 73 16.94 -12.42 -5.98
CA TYR A 73 17.19 -12.31 -7.42
C TYR A 73 18.24 -11.25 -7.78
N GLY A 74 18.12 -10.03 -7.25
CA GLY A 74 18.85 -8.87 -7.74
C GLY A 74 20.28 -8.77 -7.24
N SER A 75 21.21 -8.43 -8.14
CA SER A 75 22.53 -7.94 -7.77
C SER A 75 22.45 -6.51 -7.24
N LEU A 76 23.47 -6.07 -6.48
CA LEU A 76 23.51 -4.72 -5.90
C LEU A 76 23.34 -3.61 -6.97
N GLU A 77 23.94 -3.78 -8.15
CA GLU A 77 23.82 -2.82 -9.25
C GLU A 77 22.38 -2.74 -9.77
N GLU A 78 21.75 -3.89 -10.04
CA GLU A 78 20.36 -3.96 -10.49
C GLU A 78 19.39 -3.39 -9.43
N LEU A 79 19.61 -3.70 -8.15
CA LEU A 79 18.80 -3.18 -7.05
C LEU A 79 18.94 -1.66 -6.91
N ASN A 80 20.12 -1.10 -7.16
CA ASN A 80 20.31 0.35 -7.19
C ASN A 80 19.51 1.00 -8.33
N HIS A 81 19.50 0.39 -9.52
CA HIS A 81 18.69 0.86 -10.65
C HIS A 81 17.19 0.72 -10.37
N PHE A 82 16.75 -0.40 -9.79
CA PHE A 82 15.36 -0.60 -9.39
C PHE A 82 14.93 0.42 -8.33
N THR A 83 15.76 0.68 -7.32
CA THR A 83 15.49 1.69 -6.29
C THR A 83 15.34 3.09 -6.89
N LYS A 84 16.20 3.47 -7.85
CA LYS A 84 16.09 4.75 -8.58
C LYS A 84 14.78 4.83 -9.38
N ALA A 85 14.35 3.74 -9.99
CA ALA A 85 13.06 3.70 -10.70
C ALA A 85 11.89 3.95 -9.74
N VAL A 86 11.92 3.40 -8.52
CA VAL A 86 10.91 3.65 -7.47
C VAL A 86 10.99 5.08 -6.93
N GLU A 87 12.18 5.63 -6.73
CA GLU A 87 12.37 7.02 -6.28
C GLU A 87 11.78 8.02 -7.29
N ARG A 88 12.20 7.90 -8.55
CA ARG A 88 11.76 8.77 -9.65
C ARG A 88 10.34 8.48 -10.10
N TRP A 89 9.88 7.26 -9.84
CA TRP A 89 8.60 6.73 -10.29
C TRP A 89 8.48 6.75 -11.81
N ASP A 90 9.51 6.26 -12.49
CA ASP A 90 9.67 6.32 -13.94
C ASP A 90 10.07 4.94 -14.49
N VAL A 91 9.26 4.41 -15.41
CA VAL A 91 9.48 3.09 -16.03
C VAL A 91 10.76 3.07 -16.86
N ARG A 92 11.18 4.23 -17.42
CA ARG A 92 12.39 4.33 -18.25
C ARG A 92 13.67 3.99 -17.48
N GLU A 93 13.69 4.23 -16.17
CA GLU A 93 14.81 3.89 -15.30
C GLU A 93 15.01 2.36 -15.19
N THR A 94 14.03 1.56 -15.63
CA THR A 94 14.12 0.09 -15.66
C THR A 94 14.61 -0.48 -16.99
N GLU A 95 14.87 0.34 -18.02
CA GLU A 95 15.24 -0.14 -19.36
C GLU A 95 16.47 -1.07 -19.38
N GLN A 96 17.41 -0.83 -18.47
CA GLN A 96 18.66 -1.59 -18.32
C GLN A 96 18.51 -2.82 -17.42
N LEU A 97 17.39 -2.98 -16.73
CA LEU A 97 17.16 -4.11 -15.82
C LEU A 97 16.78 -5.39 -16.57
N PRO A 98 16.89 -6.57 -15.92
CA PRO A 98 16.30 -7.79 -16.43
C PRO A 98 14.78 -7.67 -16.63
N GLU A 99 14.23 -8.42 -17.59
CA GLU A 99 12.82 -8.34 -17.97
C GLU A 99 11.87 -8.58 -16.79
N CYS A 100 12.22 -9.50 -15.87
CA CYS A 100 11.43 -9.77 -14.68
C CYS A 100 11.30 -8.54 -13.76
N MET A 101 12.35 -7.75 -13.59
CA MET A 101 12.35 -6.53 -12.78
C MET A 101 11.57 -5.40 -13.46
N LYS A 102 11.67 -5.28 -14.79
CA LYS A 102 10.84 -4.33 -15.55
C LYS A 102 9.35 -4.61 -15.36
N ILE A 103 8.98 -5.88 -15.52
CA ILE A 103 7.61 -6.34 -15.34
C ILE A 103 7.17 -6.09 -13.89
N CYS A 104 8.00 -6.42 -12.90
CA CYS A 104 7.72 -6.16 -11.49
C CYS A 104 7.43 -4.67 -11.23
N PHE A 105 8.29 -3.78 -11.74
CA PHE A 105 8.11 -2.34 -11.60
C PHE A 105 6.85 -1.84 -12.32
N GLN A 106 6.57 -2.34 -13.52
CA GLN A 106 5.38 -1.97 -14.28
C GLN A 106 4.09 -2.34 -13.54
N VAL A 107 4.05 -3.53 -12.93
CA VAL A 107 2.89 -3.96 -12.13
C VAL A 107 2.77 -3.13 -10.85
N LEU A 108 3.88 -2.84 -10.17
CA LEU A 108 3.92 -1.93 -9.03
C LEU A 108 3.34 -0.55 -9.39
N TYR A 109 3.83 0.03 -10.48
CA TYR A 109 3.42 1.33 -10.98
C TYR A 109 1.92 1.36 -11.28
N ASN A 110 1.44 0.44 -12.13
CA ASN A 110 0.03 0.39 -12.55
C ASN A 110 -0.89 0.17 -11.35
N THR A 111 -0.58 -0.81 -10.51
CA THR A 111 -1.41 -1.16 -9.35
C THR A 111 -1.51 -0.01 -8.34
N THR A 112 -0.40 0.71 -8.12
CA THR A 112 -0.37 1.85 -7.18
C THR A 112 -1.12 3.05 -7.75
N CYS A 113 -0.97 3.34 -9.05
CA CYS A 113 -1.72 4.39 -9.73
C CYS A 113 -3.23 4.10 -9.72
N GLU A 114 -3.64 2.87 -10.06
CA GLU A 114 -5.04 2.43 -9.97
C GLU A 114 -5.59 2.58 -8.56
N THR A 115 -4.85 2.10 -7.56
CA THR A 115 -5.26 2.17 -6.14
C THR A 115 -5.41 3.62 -5.68
N ALA A 116 -4.47 4.49 -6.05
CA ALA A 116 -4.55 5.91 -5.70
C ALA A 116 -5.79 6.54 -6.33
N TYR A 117 -6.03 6.30 -7.62
CA TYR A 117 -7.19 6.82 -8.35
C TYR A 117 -8.51 6.36 -7.71
N GLU A 118 -8.66 5.06 -7.44
CA GLU A 118 -9.86 4.51 -6.79
C GLU A 118 -10.13 5.18 -5.44
N ILE A 119 -9.09 5.38 -4.62
CA ILE A 119 -9.23 6.04 -3.31
C ILE A 119 -9.60 7.52 -3.46
N GLU A 120 -8.94 8.24 -4.38
CA GLU A 120 -9.18 9.66 -4.61
C GLU A 120 -10.61 9.89 -5.11
N GLU A 121 -11.10 9.05 -6.02
CA GLU A 121 -12.47 9.07 -6.55
C GLU A 121 -13.49 8.72 -5.46
N GLU A 122 -13.32 7.61 -4.73
CA GLU A 122 -14.30 7.15 -3.74
C GLU A 122 -14.36 8.05 -2.49
N LYS A 123 -13.23 8.64 -2.08
CA LYS A 123 -13.10 9.36 -0.80
C LYS A 123 -12.94 10.87 -0.95
N GLY A 124 -12.78 11.38 -2.17
CA GLY A 124 -12.54 12.80 -2.44
C GLY A 124 -11.23 13.28 -1.84
N ARG A 125 -10.20 12.45 -1.91
CA ARG A 125 -8.84 12.74 -1.42
C ARG A 125 -7.96 13.24 -2.55
N ASN A 126 -6.90 13.94 -2.18
CA ASN A 126 -5.87 14.40 -3.10
C ASN A 126 -4.52 13.90 -2.59
N GLN A 127 -3.55 13.75 -3.50
CA GLN A 127 -2.15 13.40 -3.20
C GLN A 127 -1.96 11.98 -2.65
N VAL A 128 -2.94 11.07 -2.84
CA VAL A 128 -2.81 9.68 -2.39
C VAL A 128 -1.63 9.02 -3.07
N LEU A 129 -1.49 9.21 -4.40
CA LEU A 129 -0.35 8.68 -5.15
C LEU A 129 0.99 9.18 -4.59
N HIS A 130 1.10 10.46 -4.25
CA HIS A 130 2.32 11.02 -3.67
C HIS A 130 2.71 10.32 -2.36
N HIS A 131 1.74 10.06 -1.47
CA HIS A 131 2.00 9.35 -0.23
C HIS A 131 2.38 7.88 -0.46
N LEU A 132 1.68 7.20 -1.38
CA LEU A 132 1.98 5.80 -1.73
C LEU A 132 3.38 5.66 -2.33
N ARG A 133 3.77 6.57 -3.23
CA ARG A 133 5.13 6.62 -3.80
C ARG A 133 6.19 6.72 -2.72
N LYS A 134 5.98 7.60 -1.73
CA LYS A 134 6.94 7.81 -0.65
C LYS A 134 7.14 6.55 0.19
N VAL A 135 6.07 5.82 0.52
CA VAL A 135 6.19 4.57 1.28
C VAL A 135 6.78 3.43 0.46
N TRP A 136 6.54 3.37 -0.85
CA TRP A 136 7.21 2.43 -1.74
C TRP A 136 8.71 2.70 -1.85
N TYR A 137 9.11 3.96 -1.98
CA TYR A 137 10.52 4.35 -1.98
C TYR A 137 11.21 3.93 -0.67
N ASN A 138 10.58 4.24 0.47
CA ASN A 138 11.09 3.83 1.77
C ASN A 138 11.29 2.31 1.91
N LYS A 139 10.46 1.51 1.21
CA LYS A 139 10.57 0.04 1.18
C LYS A 139 11.69 -0.45 0.26
N ALA A 140 11.89 0.22 -0.88
CA ALA A 140 12.93 -0.09 -1.86
C ALA A 140 14.33 0.42 -1.42
N TYR A 141 14.38 1.44 -0.58
CA TYR A 141 15.61 1.97 -0.03
C TYR A 141 16.32 0.93 0.85
N THR A 142 17.60 0.69 0.58
CA THR A 142 18.43 -0.23 1.37
C THR A 142 19.24 0.58 2.39
N PRO A 143 18.82 0.62 3.68
CA PRO A 143 19.51 1.39 4.70
C PRO A 143 20.83 0.74 5.12
N SER A 144 21.74 1.54 5.69
CA SER A 144 22.88 0.98 6.43
C SER A 144 22.43 0.22 7.68
N PHE A 145 23.31 -0.60 8.27
CA PHE A 145 22.96 -1.34 9.49
C PHE A 145 22.53 -0.43 10.65
N GLU A 146 23.20 0.71 10.85
CA GLU A 146 22.85 1.67 11.92
C GLU A 146 21.51 2.36 11.65
N GLU A 147 21.23 2.70 10.38
CA GLU A 147 19.94 3.22 9.95
C GLU A 147 18.83 2.18 10.13
N TYR A 148 19.07 0.91 9.79
CA TYR A 148 18.12 -0.17 10.02
C TYR A 148 17.86 -0.41 11.52
N HIS A 149 18.89 -0.40 12.36
CA HIS A 149 18.72 -0.60 13.79
C HIS A 149 17.86 0.50 14.44
N SER A 150 17.99 1.74 13.96
CA SER A 150 17.19 2.86 14.44
C SER A 150 15.80 2.97 13.76
N ASN A 151 15.62 2.37 12.58
CA ASN A 151 14.47 2.63 11.70
C ASN A 151 13.85 1.38 11.05
N GLY A 152 14.10 0.18 11.59
CA GLY A 152 13.70 -1.10 11.00
C GLY A 152 12.20 -1.31 10.82
N TRP A 153 11.37 -0.46 11.43
CA TRP A 153 9.93 -0.44 11.16
C TRP A 153 9.56 0.11 9.77
N ILE A 154 10.46 0.86 9.12
CA ILE A 154 10.23 1.41 7.78
C ILE A 154 10.37 0.31 6.71
N SER A 155 11.38 -0.55 6.84
CA SER A 155 11.64 -1.65 5.91
C SER A 155 10.71 -2.86 6.11
N SER A 156 10.01 -2.95 7.26
CA SER A 156 9.07 -4.03 7.59
C SER A 156 7.74 -3.96 6.82
N SER A 157 7.59 -3.03 5.87
CA SER A 157 6.36 -2.77 5.10
C SER A 157 5.15 -2.33 5.93
N ALA A 158 5.30 -2.21 7.25
CA ALA A 158 4.23 -1.79 8.15
C ALA A 158 3.75 -0.37 7.84
N SER A 159 4.69 0.56 7.62
CA SER A 159 4.39 1.94 7.21
C SER A 159 3.54 1.99 5.94
N LEU A 160 3.81 1.09 4.98
CA LEU A 160 3.09 0.98 3.73
C LEU A 160 1.67 0.46 3.94
N ILE A 161 1.52 -0.63 4.69
CA ILE A 161 0.21 -1.21 5.03
C ILE A 161 -0.65 -0.20 5.80
N PHE A 162 -0.09 0.50 6.79
CA PHE A 162 -0.81 1.52 7.56
C PHE A 162 -1.23 2.72 6.72
N THR A 163 -0.36 3.19 5.81
CA THR A 163 -0.68 4.29 4.91
C THR A 163 -1.82 3.91 3.97
N HIS A 164 -1.79 2.71 3.39
CA HIS A 164 -2.91 2.19 2.60
C HIS A 164 -4.19 2.07 3.42
N ALA A 165 -4.11 1.56 4.65
CA ALA A 165 -5.26 1.44 5.54
C ALA A 165 -5.87 2.81 5.90
N PHE A 166 -5.03 3.81 6.20
CA PHE A 166 -5.47 5.17 6.48
C PHE A 166 -6.21 5.77 5.27
N PHE A 167 -5.62 5.66 4.09
CA PHE A 167 -6.22 6.19 2.86
C PHE A 167 -7.49 5.47 2.42
N ALA A 168 -7.61 4.17 2.70
CA ALA A 168 -8.82 3.42 2.36
C ALA A 168 -9.94 3.53 3.41
N ARG A 169 -9.61 3.71 4.70
CA ARG A 169 -10.59 3.66 5.80
C ARG A 169 -11.04 5.02 6.32
N ALA A 170 -10.18 6.04 6.32
CA ALA A 170 -10.57 7.30 6.94
C ALA A 170 -11.70 7.97 6.12
N HIS A 171 -12.79 8.33 6.79
CA HIS A 171 -13.92 9.01 6.17
C HIS A 171 -13.56 10.46 5.81
N LYS A 172 -14.26 11.03 4.82
CA LYS A 172 -14.25 12.48 4.59
C LYS A 172 -14.83 13.15 5.84
N GLU A 173 -13.97 13.70 6.70
CA GLU A 173 -14.45 14.73 7.62
C GLU A 173 -14.93 15.87 6.73
N ARG A 174 -16.25 16.07 6.71
CA ARG A 174 -16.86 17.21 6.07
C ARG A 174 -16.46 18.42 6.91
N MET A 175 -15.32 19.03 6.60
CA MET A 175 -15.07 20.41 7.04
C MET A 175 -16.09 21.27 6.30
N ASP A 176 -17.27 21.42 6.91
CA ASP A 176 -18.23 22.45 6.54
C ASP A 176 -17.57 23.80 6.86
N LEU A 177 -16.81 24.33 5.90
CA LEU A 177 -16.47 25.74 5.85
C LEU A 177 -17.75 26.52 5.51
N ARG A 178 -18.66 26.60 6.48
CA ARG A 178 -19.60 27.72 6.54
C ARG A 178 -18.78 28.92 6.94
N SER A 179 -18.39 29.69 5.93
CA SER A 179 -18.16 31.13 5.96
C SER A 179 -18.42 31.77 7.33
N THR A 180 -17.39 31.89 8.16
CA THR A 180 -17.36 32.89 9.22
C THR A 180 -16.60 34.08 8.67
N GLU A 181 -17.30 34.88 7.86
CA GLU A 181 -17.17 36.33 8.01
C GLU A 181 -17.53 36.65 9.45
N THR A 182 -16.52 37.01 10.23
CA THR A 182 -16.50 37.93 11.37
C THR A 182 -15.36 37.49 12.27
N GLY A 183 -14.30 38.31 12.27
CA GLY A 183 -13.12 38.06 13.08
C GLY A 183 -13.45 38.12 14.56
N THR A 184 -13.05 37.10 15.31
CA THR A 184 -12.48 37.25 16.65
C THR A 184 -11.72 35.96 16.98
N SER A 185 -10.59 36.08 17.67
CA SER A 185 -9.71 34.97 18.02
C SER A 185 -10.44 33.89 18.83
N PHE A 186 -10.15 32.61 18.54
CA PHE A 186 -10.64 31.50 19.36
C PHE A 186 -9.46 30.66 19.88
N GLN A 187 -9.27 30.74 21.19
CA GLN A 187 -8.54 29.75 21.98
C GLN A 187 -9.32 28.42 21.95
N ILE A 188 -8.65 27.34 21.56
CA ILE A 188 -9.21 25.98 21.60
C ILE A 188 -9.06 25.46 23.03
N ARG A 189 -10.18 25.32 23.75
CA ARG A 189 -10.27 24.65 25.04
C ARG A 189 -10.66 23.19 24.79
N TYR A 190 -9.78 22.25 25.08
CA TYR A 190 -10.06 20.81 25.01
C TYR A 190 -10.73 20.35 26.30
N ASP A 191 -12.01 19.95 26.25
CA ASP A 191 -12.70 19.29 27.36
C ASP A 191 -12.66 17.76 27.18
N TRP A 192 -11.89 17.09 28.04
CA TRP A 192 -11.78 15.63 28.11
C TRP A 192 -12.84 15.10 29.09
N LYS A 193 -13.95 14.54 28.60
CA LYS A 193 -14.92 13.85 29.47
C LYS A 193 -14.35 12.50 29.94
N ARG A 194 -13.86 12.47 31.19
CA ARG A 194 -13.74 11.23 31.98
C ARG A 194 -15.13 10.70 32.30
N GLY A 195 -15.46 9.52 31.78
CA GLY A 195 -16.50 8.69 32.35
C GLY A 195 -16.00 8.11 33.67
N ASN A 196 -16.74 8.37 34.75
CA ASN A 196 -16.71 7.58 35.97
C ASN A 196 -18.10 7.72 36.60
N ASP A 197 -18.98 6.76 36.29
CA ASP A 197 -20.14 6.48 37.12
C ASP A 197 -19.91 5.17 37.86
N LYS A 198 -20.26 5.23 39.13
CA LYS A 198 -20.01 4.29 40.21
C LYS A 198 -20.99 3.12 40.17
N SER A 199 -20.57 2.00 40.73
CA SER A 199 -21.37 1.21 41.67
C SER A 199 -20.49 0.80 42.83
#